data_AF-A0A7V8ZEX6-F1
#
_entry.id   AF-A0A7V8ZEX6-F1
#
_cell.length_a   1.000
_cell.length_b   1.000
_cell.length_c   1.000
_cell.angle_alpha   90.00
_cell.angle_beta   90.00
_cell.angle_gamma   90.00
#
_symmetry.space_group_name_H-M   'P 1'
#
loop_
_entity.id
_entity.type
_entity.pdbx_description
1 polymer ?
#
loop_
_entity_poly.entity_id
_entity_poly.type
_entity_poly.pdbx_seq_one_letter_code
_entity_poly.pdbx_strand_id
1 'polypeptide(L)'
;MLLVQLIVAWEWLDSGLTKVFLGGFPSGLGNDLTEQSKDAPGWYRSFLDSVVIPNGSLFGYLIMITEVVIGIVLLATALAWLLRWESLGRRQRDAVLLLTVVACAVAVSLNVGLYLASGDPLPFFIGKSVFDEGISLDVILPAIELILGGVALWTYLSIRRGRTSPSRASEPAPGGSEGH
;
A
#
# COMPACT_ATOMS: atom_id res chain seq x y z
N MET A 1 5.48 -10.31 -8.70
CA MET A 1 4.47 -9.64 -7.85
C MET A 1 4.34 -10.30 -6.49
N LEU A 2 3.94 -11.56 -6.37
CA LEU A 2 3.70 -12.20 -5.07
C LEU A 2 4.92 -12.20 -4.12
N LEU A 3 6.12 -12.51 -4.61
CA LEU A 3 7.33 -12.44 -3.78
C LEU A 3 7.58 -11.03 -3.22
N VAL A 4 7.45 -10.01 -4.08
CA VAL A 4 7.59 -8.60 -3.68
C VAL A 4 6.53 -8.23 -2.64
N GLN A 5 5.28 -8.64 -2.87
CA GLN A 5 4.20 -8.41 -1.91
C GLN A 5 4.45 -9.08 -0.55
N LEU A 6 5.03 -10.29 -0.53
CA LEU A 6 5.40 -10.97 0.71
C LEU A 6 6.53 -10.25 1.46
N ILE A 7 7.53 -9.74 0.74
CA ILE A 7 8.62 -8.95 1.33
C ILE A 7 8.06 -7.65 1.93
N VAL A 8 7.23 -6.92 1.19
CA VAL A 8 6.57 -5.70 1.68
C VAL A 8 5.68 -6.00 2.88
N ALA A 9 4.91 -7.09 2.84
CA ALA A 9 4.09 -7.50 3.98
C ALA A 9 4.94 -7.80 5.22
N TRP A 10 6.08 -8.47 5.05
CA TRP A 10 7.02 -8.75 6.13
C TRP A 10 7.59 -7.45 6.71
N GLU A 11 7.99 -6.49 5.88
CA GLU A 11 8.50 -5.18 6.32
C GLU A 11 7.51 -4.42 7.21
N TRP A 12 6.23 -4.33 6.78
CA TRP A 12 5.19 -3.68 7.58
C TRP A 12 4.90 -4.41 8.89
N LEU A 13 4.93 -5.75 8.88
CA LEU A 13 4.76 -6.55 10.09
C LEU A 13 5.93 -6.36 11.04
N ASP A 14 7.17 -6.40 10.55
CA ASP A 14 8.36 -6.21 11.38
C ASP A 14 8.36 -4.82 12.04
N SER A 15 8.08 -3.78 11.25
CA SER A 15 7.96 -2.39 11.72
C SER A 15 6.85 -2.23 12.78
N GLY A 16 5.65 -2.74 12.52
CA GLY A 16 4.51 -2.63 13.43
C GLY A 16 4.65 -3.48 14.69
N LEU A 17 5.11 -4.73 14.55
CA LEU A 17 5.32 -5.65 15.68
C LEU A 17 6.45 -5.16 16.57
N THR A 18 7.52 -4.60 16.02
CA THR A 18 8.59 -3.99 16.82
C THR A 18 8.04 -2.88 17.72
N LYS A 19 7.17 -2.01 17.19
CA LYS A 19 6.50 -0.97 18.01
C LYS A 19 5.58 -1.55 19.08
N VAL A 20 4.86 -2.64 18.76
CA VAL A 20 4.01 -3.35 19.73
C VAL A 20 4.83 -3.98 20.85
N PHE A 21 5.92 -4.69 20.51
CA PHE A 21 6.69 -5.46 21.48
C PHE A 21 7.65 -4.62 22.31
N LEU A 22 8.28 -3.59 21.73
CA LEU A 22 9.14 -2.67 22.48
C LEU A 22 8.32 -1.70 23.34
N GLY A 23 7.07 -1.43 22.95
CA GLY A 23 6.21 -0.49 23.64
C GLY A 23 6.72 0.96 23.56
N GLY A 24 6.04 1.87 24.25
CA GLY A 24 6.46 3.28 24.35
C GLY A 24 6.25 4.13 23.10
N PHE A 25 6.09 3.54 21.91
CA PHE A 25 5.88 4.28 20.66
C PHE A 25 4.69 5.25 20.72
N PRO A 26 3.47 4.85 21.16
CA PRO A 26 2.36 5.80 21.24
C PRO A 26 2.66 6.99 22.15
N SER A 27 3.21 6.74 23.34
CA SER A 27 3.56 7.81 24.28
C SER A 27 4.73 8.70 23.83
N GLY A 28 5.64 8.17 23.00
CA GLY A 28 6.83 8.87 22.53
C GLY A 28 6.61 9.74 21.28
N LEU A 29 5.64 9.38 20.44
CA LEU A 29 5.46 9.97 19.11
C LEU A 29 5.39 11.51 19.11
N GLY A 30 4.65 12.11 20.05
CA GLY A 30 4.49 13.57 20.09
C GLY A 30 5.81 14.31 20.34
N ASN A 31 6.66 13.75 21.21
CA ASN A 31 7.98 14.32 21.50
C ASN A 31 8.91 14.14 20.29
N ASP A 32 8.94 12.95 19.70
CA ASP A 32 9.76 12.66 18.53
C ASP A 32 9.39 13.57 17.36
N LEU A 33 8.10 13.76 17.10
CA LEU A 33 7.61 14.65 16.03
C LEU A 33 7.97 16.11 16.28
N THR A 34 7.97 16.58 17.53
CA THR A 34 8.38 17.97 17.86
C THR A 34 9.83 18.25 17.45
N GLU A 35 10.70 17.23 17.54
CA GLU A 35 12.09 17.34 17.14
C GLU A 35 12.29 17.15 15.64
N GLN A 36 11.63 16.14 15.05
CA GLN A 36 11.78 15.76 13.64
C GLN A 36 11.11 16.75 12.69
N SER A 37 9.98 17.35 13.07
CA SER A 37 9.22 18.24 12.18
C SER A 37 9.81 19.64 11.99
N LYS A 38 11.06 19.86 12.41
CA LYS A 38 11.71 21.17 12.30
C LYS A 38 11.86 21.61 10.85
N ASP A 39 12.19 20.67 9.98
CA ASP A 39 12.40 20.91 8.55
C ASP A 39 11.17 20.53 7.70
N ALA A 40 10.06 20.12 8.34
CA ALA A 40 8.81 19.82 7.65
C ALA A 40 8.25 21.06 6.93
N PRO A 41 7.56 20.89 5.78
CA PRO A 41 6.92 21.99 5.07
C PRO A 41 6.00 22.80 6.00
N GLY A 42 6.05 24.13 5.95
CA GLY A 42 5.39 24.98 6.96
C GLY A 42 3.89 24.73 7.16
N TRP A 43 3.16 24.37 6.10
CA TRP A 43 1.75 24.00 6.19
C TRP A 43 1.54 22.68 6.94
N TYR A 44 2.43 21.70 6.72
CA TYR A 44 2.36 20.38 7.34
C TYR A 44 2.84 20.44 8.79
N ARG A 45 3.91 21.19 9.05
CA ARG A 45 4.35 21.51 10.41
C ARG A 45 3.24 22.14 11.23
N SER A 46 2.51 23.12 10.67
CA SER A 46 1.36 23.73 11.34
C SER A 46 0.27 22.70 11.69
N PHE A 47 -0.01 21.75 10.78
CA PHE A 47 -0.91 20.63 11.05
C PHE A 47 -0.38 19.70 12.15
N LEU A 48 0.92 19.37 12.13
CA LEU A 48 1.55 18.56 13.18
C LEU A 48 1.44 19.25 14.54
N ASP A 49 1.83 20.52 14.64
CA ASP A 49 1.84 21.30 15.88
C ASP A 49 0.42 21.51 16.45
N SER A 50 -0.60 21.62 15.60
CA SER A 50 -1.97 21.91 16.03
C SER A 50 -2.84 20.68 16.26
N VAL A 51 -2.57 19.56 15.57
CA VAL A 51 -3.44 18.37 15.59
C VAL A 51 -2.69 17.13 16.05
N VAL A 52 -1.56 16.80 15.43
CA VAL A 52 -0.91 15.50 15.64
C VAL A 52 -0.13 15.45 16.95
N ILE A 53 0.77 16.41 17.19
CA ILE A 53 1.63 16.47 18.38
C ILE A 53 0.79 16.55 19.67
N PRO A 54 -0.25 17.41 19.79
CA PRO A 54 -1.10 17.45 20.98
C PRO A 54 -1.84 16.14 21.23
N ASN A 55 -2.09 15.34 20.18
CA ASN A 55 -2.75 14.05 20.25
C ASN A 55 -1.78 12.89 19.96
N GLY A 56 -0.49 13.07 20.27
CA GLY A 56 0.58 12.16 19.83
C GLY A 56 0.33 10.70 20.20
N SER A 57 -0.23 10.43 21.39
CA SER A 57 -0.59 9.07 21.79
C SER A 57 -1.66 8.43 20.91
N LEU A 58 -2.70 9.17 20.55
CA LEU A 58 -3.75 8.67 19.66
C LEU A 58 -3.16 8.35 18.28
N PHE A 59 -2.40 9.28 17.71
CA PHE A 59 -1.77 9.07 16.39
C PHE A 59 -0.76 7.93 16.41
N GLY A 60 0.00 7.75 17.50
CA GLY A 60 0.93 6.64 17.63
C GLY A 60 0.23 5.28 17.69
N TYR A 61 -0.92 5.18 18.37
CA TYR A 61 -1.75 3.97 18.27
C TYR A 61 -2.29 3.76 16.86
N LEU A 62 -2.77 4.80 16.19
CA LEU A 62 -3.30 4.69 14.82
C LEU A 62 -2.24 4.22 13.84
N ILE A 63 -1.03 4.79 13.90
CA ILE A 63 0.10 4.39 13.05
C ILE A 63 0.46 2.93 13.32
N MET A 64 0.72 2.58 14.58
CA MET A 64 1.12 1.23 14.98
C MET A 64 0.09 0.17 14.55
N ILE A 65 -1.20 0.43 14.77
CA ILE A 65 -2.28 -0.50 14.35
C ILE A 65 -2.34 -0.58 12.82
N THR A 66 -2.21 0.56 12.13
CA THR A 66 -2.25 0.62 10.66
C THR A 66 -1.11 -0.19 10.04
N GLU A 67 0.11 -0.08 10.56
CA GLU A 67 1.27 -0.87 10.12
C GLU A 67 1.01 -2.37 10.19
N VAL A 68 0.55 -2.84 11.35
CA VAL A 68 0.22 -4.27 11.56
C VAL A 68 -0.91 -4.71 10.62
N VAL A 69 -1.96 -3.90 10.47
CA VAL A 69 -3.09 -4.22 9.58
C VAL A 69 -2.67 -4.28 8.11
N ILE A 70 -1.84 -3.34 7.63
CA ILE A 70 -1.29 -3.38 6.27
C ILE A 70 -0.53 -4.69 6.06
N GLY A 71 0.39 -5.01 6.98
CA GLY A 71 1.21 -6.22 6.91
C GLY A 71 0.37 -7.50 6.87
N ILE A 72 -0.62 -7.62 7.76
CA ILE A 72 -1.55 -8.77 7.80
C ILE A 72 -2.35 -8.88 6.49
N VAL A 73 -2.92 -7.78 6.00
CA VAL A 73 -3.74 -7.80 4.79
C VAL A 73 -2.90 -8.18 3.58
N LEU A 74 -1.72 -7.57 3.39
CA LEU A 74 -0.83 -7.88 2.26
C LEU A 74 -0.34 -9.32 2.31
N LEU A 75 -0.02 -9.85 3.50
CA LEU A 75 0.36 -11.24 3.69
C LEU A 75 -0.80 -12.18 3.34
N ALA A 76 -1.99 -11.93 3.90
CA ALA A 76 -3.17 -12.77 3.69
C ALA A 76 -3.60 -12.80 2.22
N THR A 77 -3.60 -11.66 1.52
CA THR A 77 -3.97 -11.60 0.11
C THR A 77 -2.89 -12.24 -0.77
N ALA A 78 -1.60 -12.11 -0.44
CA ALA A 78 -0.51 -12.79 -1.15
C ALA A 78 -0.64 -14.31 -1.03
N LEU A 79 -0.89 -14.82 0.18
CA LEU A 79 -1.08 -16.26 0.43
C LEU A 79 -2.36 -16.78 -0.23
N ALA A 80 -3.47 -16.03 -0.18
CA ALA A 80 -4.70 -16.42 -0.85
C ALA A 80 -4.52 -16.52 -2.37
N TRP A 81 -3.76 -15.59 -2.96
CA TRP A 81 -3.40 -15.65 -4.37
C TRP A 81 -2.46 -16.83 -4.66
N LEU A 82 -1.40 -17.01 -3.87
CA LEU A 82 -0.42 -18.07 -4.11
C LEU A 82 -1.02 -19.48 -3.98
N LEU A 83 -1.84 -19.71 -2.95
CA LEU A 83 -2.25 -21.06 -2.55
C LEU A 83 -3.65 -21.43 -3.02
N ARG A 84 -4.53 -20.45 -3.25
CA ARG A 84 -5.96 -20.71 -3.42
C ARG A 84 -6.57 -20.10 -4.67
N TRP A 85 -5.82 -19.39 -5.51
CA TRP A 85 -6.37 -18.62 -6.62
C TRP A 85 -7.36 -19.38 -7.50
N GLU A 86 -7.02 -20.61 -7.89
CA GLU A 86 -7.88 -21.45 -8.73
C GLU A 86 -9.19 -21.85 -8.02
N SER A 87 -9.13 -22.09 -6.71
CA SER A 87 -10.29 -22.43 -5.87
C SER A 87 -11.15 -21.23 -5.49
N LEU A 88 -10.64 -19.99 -5.62
CA LEU A 88 -11.37 -18.79 -5.22
C LEU A 88 -12.51 -18.49 -6.21
N GLY A 89 -13.70 -18.32 -5.65
CA GLY A 89 -14.84 -17.78 -6.39
C GLY A 89 -14.59 -16.34 -6.83
N ARG A 90 -15.36 -15.90 -7.82
CA ARG A 90 -15.22 -14.56 -8.42
C ARG A 90 -15.23 -13.40 -7.41
N ARG A 91 -16.16 -13.42 -6.44
CA ARG A 91 -16.24 -12.38 -5.39
C ARG A 91 -15.00 -12.36 -4.51
N GLN A 92 -14.41 -13.53 -4.24
CA GLN A 92 -13.20 -13.64 -3.41
C GLN A 92 -11.98 -13.13 -4.17
N ARG A 93 -11.84 -13.43 -5.47
CA ARG A 93 -10.76 -12.87 -6.31
C ARG A 93 -10.86 -11.35 -6.39
N ASP A 94 -12.06 -10.80 -6.60
CA ASP A 94 -12.29 -9.35 -6.58
C ASP A 94 -11.90 -8.76 -5.21
N ALA A 95 -12.28 -9.40 -4.11
CA ALA A 95 -11.94 -8.95 -2.76
C ALA A 95 -10.43 -8.98 -2.49
N VAL A 96 -9.72 -10.05 -2.87
CA VAL A 96 -8.26 -10.16 -2.74
C VAL A 96 -7.56 -9.01 -3.45
N LEU A 97 -7.95 -8.72 -4.70
CA LEU A 97 -7.34 -7.64 -5.48
C LEU A 97 -7.64 -6.26 -4.87
N LEU A 98 -8.89 -5.99 -4.50
CA LEU A 98 -9.28 -4.70 -3.92
C LEU A 98 -8.67 -4.48 -2.53
N LEU A 99 -8.58 -5.51 -1.70
CA LEU A 99 -7.91 -5.42 -0.40
C LEU A 99 -6.42 -5.12 -0.57
N THR A 100 -5.74 -5.72 -1.55
CA THR A 100 -4.36 -5.35 -1.88
C THR A 100 -4.25 -3.89 -2.30
N VAL A 101 -5.16 -3.40 -3.16
CA VAL A 101 -5.17 -1.99 -3.59
C VAL A 101 -5.36 -1.04 -2.40
N VAL A 102 -6.33 -1.32 -1.53
CA VAL A 102 -6.60 -0.50 -0.35
C VAL A 102 -5.42 -0.52 0.61
N ALA A 103 -4.84 -1.69 0.88
CA ALA A 103 -3.67 -1.81 1.75
C ALA A 103 -2.49 -0.99 1.20
N CYS A 104 -2.17 -1.11 -0.10
CA CYS A 104 -1.13 -0.30 -0.72
C CYS A 104 -1.44 1.20 -0.69
N ALA A 105 -2.68 1.62 -0.88
CA ALA A 105 -3.05 3.03 -0.83
C ALA A 105 -2.89 3.64 0.58
N VAL A 106 -3.28 2.88 1.61
CA VAL A 106 -3.10 3.28 3.01
C VAL A 106 -1.62 3.33 3.37
N ALA A 107 -0.85 2.31 2.94
CA ALA A 107 0.59 2.21 3.13
C ALA A 107 1.34 3.41 2.52
N VAL A 108 1.05 3.74 1.26
CA VAL A 108 1.61 4.92 0.58
C VAL A 108 1.24 6.21 1.31
N SER A 109 -0.02 6.34 1.75
CA SER A 109 -0.48 7.54 2.46
C SER A 109 0.25 7.73 3.79
N LEU A 110 0.50 6.63 4.51
CA LEU A 110 1.23 6.63 5.77
C LEU A 110 2.71 6.99 5.55
N ASN A 111 3.38 6.36 4.59
CA ASN A 111 4.77 6.67 4.22
C ASN A 111 4.93 8.14 3.81
N VAL A 112 4.04 8.66 2.96
CA VAL A 112 4.05 10.08 2.57
C VAL A 112 3.84 11.00 3.77
N GLY A 113 2.93 10.66 4.68
CA GLY A 113 2.69 11.45 5.89
C GLY A 113 3.90 11.50 6.81
N LEU A 114 4.62 10.39 6.99
CA LEU A 114 5.83 10.31 7.80
C LEU A 114 7.01 11.03 7.13
N TYR A 115 7.16 10.87 5.82
CA TYR A 115 8.18 11.57 5.03
C TYR A 115 7.98 13.10 5.07
N LEU A 116 6.73 13.58 4.97
CA LEU A 116 6.43 15.00 5.15
C LEU A 116 6.74 15.47 6.57
N ALA A 117 6.65 14.59 7.57
CA ALA A 117 6.97 14.92 8.96
C ALA A 117 8.48 14.97 9.21
N SER A 118 9.28 14.15 8.54
CA SER A 118 10.74 14.20 8.66
C SER A 118 11.35 15.42 7.98
N GLY A 119 10.70 15.93 6.93
CA GLY A 119 11.23 17.08 6.17
C GLY A 119 12.46 16.74 5.33
N ASP A 120 12.70 15.45 5.08
CA ASP A 120 13.83 14.99 4.31
C ASP A 120 13.78 15.48 2.85
N PRO A 121 14.93 15.72 2.21
CA PRO A 121 14.97 16.06 0.79
C PRO A 121 14.46 14.90 -0.07
N LEU A 122 13.93 15.21 -1.27
CA LEU A 122 13.50 14.16 -2.21
C LEU A 122 14.68 13.26 -2.59
N PRO A 123 14.43 11.95 -2.80
CA PRO A 123 15.46 10.92 -3.06
C PRO A 123 16.33 11.16 -4.30
N PHE A 124 15.91 12.07 -5.17
CA PHE A 124 16.63 12.42 -6.39
C PHE A 124 17.62 13.59 -6.19
N PHE A 125 17.72 14.12 -4.97
CA PHE A 125 18.73 15.10 -4.59
C PHE A 125 19.92 14.42 -3.92
N ILE A 126 21.13 14.91 -4.20
CA ILE A 126 22.37 14.44 -3.58
C ILE A 126 22.26 14.66 -2.06
N GLY A 127 22.52 13.60 -1.28
CA GLY A 127 22.49 13.64 0.19
C GLY A 127 23.27 14.83 0.75
N LYS A 128 22.78 15.41 1.85
CA LYS A 128 23.43 16.54 2.51
C LYS A 128 24.74 16.11 3.17
N SER A 129 24.92 14.80 3.41
CA SER A 129 26.14 14.20 3.91
C SER A 129 26.59 12.98 3.08
N VAL A 130 27.89 12.70 3.09
CA VAL A 130 28.48 11.48 2.51
C VAL A 130 28.12 10.19 3.28
N PHE A 131 27.47 10.32 4.43
CA PHE A 131 26.99 9.22 5.26
C PHE A 131 25.49 8.98 5.09
N ASP A 132 24.80 9.80 4.30
CA ASP A 132 23.38 9.61 4.00
C ASP A 132 23.23 8.39 3.08
N GLU A 133 22.25 7.54 3.37
CA GLU A 133 21.90 6.43 2.47
C GLU A 133 21.47 6.97 1.10
N GLY A 134 21.95 6.34 0.03
CA GLY A 134 21.71 6.83 -1.34
C GLY A 134 20.22 6.83 -1.72
N ILE A 135 19.43 5.88 -1.20
CA ILE A 135 17.97 5.88 -1.33
C ILE A 135 17.39 5.28 -0.05
N SER A 136 16.59 6.05 0.70
CA SER A 136 15.93 5.57 1.91
C SER A 136 14.79 4.59 1.61
N LEU A 137 14.54 3.66 2.54
CA LEU A 137 13.40 2.75 2.44
C LEU A 137 12.07 3.50 2.41
N ASP A 138 11.97 4.64 3.09
CA ASP A 138 10.78 5.51 3.12
C ASP A 138 10.37 6.03 1.73
N VAL A 139 11.29 5.99 0.77
CA VAL A 139 11.04 6.35 -0.63
C VAL A 139 10.76 5.11 -1.48
N ILE A 140 11.55 4.05 -1.30
CA ILE A 140 11.45 2.85 -2.13
C ILE A 140 10.14 2.11 -1.85
N LEU A 141 9.77 1.98 -0.58
CA LEU A 141 8.62 1.23 -0.13
C LEU A 141 7.31 1.77 -0.74
N PRO A 142 6.96 3.08 -0.67
CA PRO A 142 5.76 3.59 -1.32
C PRO A 142 5.80 3.47 -2.85
N ALA A 143 6.98 3.54 -3.49
CA ALA A 143 7.09 3.32 -4.93
C ALA A 143 6.75 1.87 -5.32
N ILE A 144 7.24 0.89 -4.55
CA ILE A 144 6.89 -0.52 -4.72
C ILE A 144 5.40 -0.75 -4.48
N GLU A 145 4.81 -0.12 -3.47
CA GLU A 145 3.38 -0.21 -3.17
C GLU A 145 2.49 0.37 -4.26
N LEU A 146 2.89 1.49 -4.88
CA LEU A 146 2.21 2.04 -6.04
C LEU A 146 2.21 1.05 -7.22
N ILE A 147 3.32 0.36 -7.45
CA ILE A 147 3.42 -0.68 -8.49
C ILE A 147 2.54 -1.88 -8.13
N LEU A 148 2.63 -2.39 -6.91
CA LEU A 148 1.85 -3.54 -6.44
C LEU A 148 0.34 -3.24 -6.51
N GLY A 149 -0.09 -2.11 -5.96
CA GLY A 149 -1.48 -1.65 -6.01
C GLY A 149 -1.94 -1.40 -7.44
N GLY A 150 -1.10 -0.79 -8.28
CA GLY A 150 -1.39 -0.56 -9.70
C GLY A 150 -1.60 -1.86 -10.48
N VAL A 151 -0.76 -2.87 -10.27
CA VAL A 151 -0.89 -4.19 -10.91
C VAL A 151 -2.13 -4.92 -10.40
N ALA A 152 -2.43 -4.87 -9.10
CA ALA A 152 -3.64 -5.46 -8.53
C ALA A 152 -4.91 -4.79 -9.11
N LEU A 153 -4.94 -3.47 -9.21
CA LEU A 153 -6.03 -2.70 -9.80
C LEU A 153 -6.19 -3.01 -11.29
N TRP A 154 -5.09 -3.03 -12.05
CA TRP A 154 -5.11 -3.39 -13.47
C TRP A 154 -5.66 -4.79 -13.69
N THR A 155 -5.23 -5.75 -12.87
CA THR A 155 -5.73 -7.15 -12.90
C THR A 155 -7.24 -7.17 -12.64
N TYR A 156 -7.71 -6.45 -11.62
CA TYR A 156 -9.13 -6.35 -11.29
C TYR A 156 -9.96 -5.76 -12.44
N LEU A 157 -9.50 -4.66 -13.03
CA LEU A 157 -10.17 -4.01 -14.15
C LEU A 157 -10.18 -4.90 -15.39
N SER A 158 -9.10 -5.63 -15.67
CA SER A 158 -9.00 -6.55 -16.81
C SER A 158 -9.98 -7.71 -16.70
N ILE A 159 -10.12 -8.30 -15.51
CA ILE A 159 -11.12 -9.35 -15.23
C ILE A 159 -12.56 -8.81 -15.41
N ARG A 160 -12.79 -7.52 -15.16
CA ARG A 160 -14.11 -6.89 -15.38
C ARG A 160 -14.38 -6.53 -16.84
N ARG A 161 -13.38 -6.05 -17.58
CA ARG A 161 -13.52 -5.65 -19.00
C ARG A 161 -13.74 -6.83 -19.95
N GLY A 162 -13.16 -8.01 -19.67
CA GLY A 162 -13.38 -9.22 -20.47
C GLY A 162 -14.83 -9.74 -20.47
N ARG A 163 -15.74 -9.08 -19.76
CA ARG A 163 -17.15 -9.48 -19.61
C ARG A 163 -18.13 -8.67 -20.44
N THR A 164 -17.72 -7.49 -20.92
CA THR A 164 -18.58 -6.59 -21.70
C THR A 164 -18.48 -6.81 -23.21
N SER A 165 -17.66 -7.76 -23.67
CA SER A 165 -17.72 -8.19 -25.08
C SER A 165 -19.05 -8.90 -25.30
N PRO A 166 -19.95 -8.37 -26.13
CA PRO A 166 -21.14 -9.09 -26.53
C PRO A 166 -20.70 -10.43 -27.11
N SER A 167 -21.35 -11.53 -26.71
CA SER A 167 -21.29 -12.75 -27.52
C SER A 167 -21.60 -12.30 -28.94
N ARG A 168 -20.67 -12.50 -29.88
CA ARG A 168 -21.01 -12.45 -31.31
C ARG A 168 -22.18 -13.41 -31.44
N ALA A 169 -23.38 -12.83 -31.54
CA ALA A 169 -24.60 -13.55 -31.75
C ALA A 169 -24.34 -14.43 -32.98
N SER A 170 -24.47 -15.73 -32.77
CA SER A 170 -24.74 -16.76 -33.77
C SER A 170 -24.93 -16.15 -35.16
N GLU A 171 -23.85 -16.13 -35.93
CA GLU A 171 -23.93 -15.90 -37.36
C GLU A 171 -24.81 -17.05 -37.89
N PRO A 172 -26.01 -16.78 -38.41
CA PRO A 172 -26.86 -17.85 -38.92
C PRO A 172 -26.09 -18.53 -40.05
N ALA A 173 -25.92 -19.85 -39.93
CA ALA A 173 -25.30 -20.67 -40.95
C ALA A 173 -25.93 -20.33 -42.31
N PRO A 174 -25.15 -20.04 -43.36
CA PRO A 174 -25.71 -19.86 -44.70
C PRO A 174 -26.39 -21.18 -45.06
N GLY A 175 -27.72 -21.14 -45.09
CA GLY A 175 -28.57 -22.28 -45.37
C GLY A 175 -28.14 -22.90 -46.69
N GLY A 176 -27.88 -24.21 -46.65
CA GLY A 176 -27.68 -25.01 -47.84
C GLY A 176 -28.92 -24.93 -48.71
N SER A 177 -28.75 -24.40 -49.92
CA SER A 177 -29.65 -24.70 -51.02
C SER A 177 -29.06 -25.90 -51.78
N GLU A 178 -29.40 -27.10 -51.34
CA GLU A 178 -29.40 -28.28 -52.21
C GLU A 178 -30.80 -28.40 -52.85
N GLY A 179 -30.83 -28.64 -54.17
CA GLY A 179 -31.91 -29.41 -54.79
C GLY A 179 -32.70 -28.76 -55.92
N HIS A 180 -32.35 -29.18 -57.14
CA HIS A 180 -33.16 -29.38 -58.35
C HIS A 180 -33.23 -28.28 -59.42
#